data_AF-A0AAV5FJH7-F1
#
_entry.id   AF-A0AAV5FJH7-F1
#
_cell.length_a   1.000
_cell.length_b   1.000
_cell.length_c   1.000
_cell.angle_alpha   90.00
_cell.angle_beta   90.00
_cell.angle_gamma   90.00
#
_symmetry.space_group_name_H-M   'P 1'
#
loop_
_entity.id
_entity.type
_entity.pdbx_description
1 polymer ?
#
loop_
_entity_poly.entity_id
_entity_poly.type
_entity_poly.pdbx_seq_one_letter_code
_entity_poly.pdbx_strand_id
1 'polypeptide(L)'
;MEPSVLTFQDLEEATHDFSNYYVLGEGKHGKTYKANLGTGEAIAVKLLGIDDPVLDDEGLQNEFHKLRRLRHRNLVGCLNYCYETRLVPEKQHQKTFRALCFDLVPNGNLTRYISCMN
;
A
#
# COMPACT_ATOMS: atom_id res chain seq x y z
N MET A 1 0.00 -5.00 -20.45
CA MET A 1 -1.24 -4.97 -19.66
C MET A 1 -1.28 -3.61 -19.01
N GLU A 2 -2.32 -2.83 -19.30
CA GLU A 2 -2.64 -1.63 -18.53
C GLU A 2 -2.81 -2.03 -17.05
N PRO A 3 -2.34 -1.24 -16.07
CA PRO A 3 -2.59 -1.53 -14.67
C PRO A 3 -4.10 -1.50 -14.43
N SER A 4 -4.67 -2.60 -13.94
CA SER A 4 -6.04 -2.61 -13.42
C SER A 4 -6.05 -1.72 -12.18
N VAL A 5 -6.77 -0.60 -12.21
CA VAL A 5 -6.87 0.31 -11.07
C VAL A 5 -7.51 -0.45 -9.91
N LEU A 6 -6.77 -0.66 -8.81
CA LEU A 6 -7.30 -1.23 -7.58
C LEU A 6 -8.02 -0.13 -6.81
N THR A 7 -9.31 -0.33 -6.52
CA THR A 7 -10.11 0.58 -5.71
C THR A 7 -9.79 0.41 -4.22
N PHE A 8 -10.19 1.38 -3.39
CA PHE A 8 -10.04 1.22 -1.94
C PHE A 8 -10.82 0.00 -1.42
N GLN A 9 -11.96 -0.33 -2.02
CA GLN A 9 -12.75 -1.52 -1.65
C GLN A 9 -11.99 -2.80 -1.97
N ASP A 10 -11.35 -2.90 -3.14
CA ASP A 10 -10.53 -4.08 -3.48
C ASP A 10 -9.41 -4.28 -2.46
N LEU A 11 -8.78 -3.19 -2.01
CA LEU A 11 -7.72 -3.23 -1.01
C LEU A 11 -8.26 -3.57 0.39
N GLU A 12 -9.42 -3.06 0.75
CA GLU A 12 -10.10 -3.34 2.02
C GLU A 12 -10.46 -4.83 2.11
N GLU A 13 -11.08 -5.40 1.07
CA GLU A 13 -11.40 -6.82 0.98
C GLU A 13 -10.12 -7.68 1.01
N ALA A 14 -9.11 -7.33 0.19
CA ALA A 14 -7.88 -8.11 0.09
C ALA A 14 -7.01 -8.08 1.36
N THR A 15 -7.18 -7.06 2.22
CA THR A 15 -6.47 -6.91 3.50
C THR A 15 -7.31 -7.29 4.72
N HIS A 16 -8.54 -7.75 4.51
CA HIS A 16 -9.52 -8.00 5.57
C HIS A 16 -9.71 -6.77 6.48
N ASP A 17 -10.22 -5.69 5.90
CA ASP A 17 -10.46 -4.41 6.58
C ASP A 17 -9.20 -3.80 7.21
N PHE A 18 -8.06 -3.91 6.51
CA PHE A 18 -6.75 -3.45 7.00
C PHE A 18 -6.42 -4.00 8.40
N SER A 19 -6.76 -5.28 8.64
CA SER A 19 -6.53 -5.95 9.91
C SER A 19 -5.05 -5.98 10.29
N ASN A 20 -4.77 -5.74 11.57
CA ASN A 20 -3.40 -5.79 12.11
C ASN A 20 -2.76 -7.18 11.95
N TYR A 21 -3.56 -8.24 11.76
CA TYR A 21 -3.05 -9.59 11.48
C TYR A 21 -2.22 -9.65 10.19
N TYR A 22 -2.54 -8.78 9.21
CA TYR A 22 -1.87 -8.75 7.92
C TYR A 22 -0.77 -7.70 7.82
N VAL A 23 -0.39 -7.04 8.92
CA VAL A 23 0.67 -6.03 8.91
C VAL A 23 2.04 -6.69 8.68
N LEU A 24 2.73 -6.25 7.62
CA LEU A 24 4.11 -6.62 7.30
C LEU A 24 5.12 -5.67 7.97
N GLY A 25 4.69 -4.45 8.27
CA GLY A 25 5.49 -3.45 8.97
C GLY A 25 4.82 -2.08 9.03
N GLU A 26 5.34 -1.23 9.89
CA GLU A 26 4.92 0.16 10.04
C GLU A 26 6.14 1.07 9.94
N GLY A 27 6.02 2.16 9.21
CA GLY A 27 7.09 3.14 9.04
C GLY A 27 6.56 4.56 9.00
N LYS A 28 7.46 5.51 8.76
CA LYS A 28 7.15 6.95 8.79
C LYS A 28 5.92 7.35 7.96
N HIS A 29 5.70 6.71 6.82
CA HIS A 29 4.62 7.06 5.90
C HIS A 29 3.37 6.18 6.05
N GLY A 30 3.27 5.35 7.09
CA GLY A 30 2.11 4.50 7.37
C GLY A 30 2.43 3.01 7.42
N LYS A 31 1.38 2.20 7.33
CA LYS A 31 1.44 0.74 7.50
C LYS A 31 1.49 0.03 6.16
N THR A 32 2.23 -1.08 6.13
CA THR A 32 2.26 -1.99 5.00
C THR A 32 1.57 -3.29 5.38
N TYR A 33 0.61 -3.70 4.56
CA TYR A 33 -0.22 -4.88 4.74
C TYR A 33 0.09 -5.90 3.65
N LYS A 34 -0.01 -7.19 3.98
CA LYS A 34 -0.15 -8.25 2.99
C LYS A 34 -1.60 -8.22 2.50
N ALA A 35 -1.80 -8.23 1.18
CA ALA A 35 -3.12 -8.32 0.58
C ALA A 35 -3.17 -9.52 -0.38
N ASN A 36 -4.23 -10.31 -0.29
CA ASN A 36 -4.47 -11.41 -1.22
C ASN A 36 -5.56 -10.97 -2.20
N LEU A 37 -5.18 -10.75 -3.46
CA LEU A 37 -6.14 -10.40 -4.50
C LEU A 37 -7.00 -11.61 -4.83
N GLY A 38 -8.25 -11.39 -5.26
CA GLY A 38 -9.16 -12.47 -5.68
C GLY A 38 -8.63 -13.32 -6.84
N THR A 39 -7.58 -12.88 -7.52
CA THR A 39 -6.84 -13.61 -8.56
C THR A 39 -5.87 -14.68 -8.01
N GLY A 40 -5.66 -14.74 -6.69
CA GLY A 40 -4.68 -15.61 -6.03
C GLY A 40 -3.26 -15.01 -5.93
N GLU A 41 -3.05 -13.81 -6.48
CA GLU A 41 -1.80 -13.06 -6.33
C GLU A 41 -1.74 -12.35 -4.97
N ALA A 42 -0.59 -12.42 -4.30
CA ALA A 42 -0.36 -11.70 -3.06
C ALA A 42 0.54 -10.48 -3.30
N ILE A 43 0.10 -9.33 -2.82
CA ILE A 43 0.82 -8.04 -2.94
C ILE A 43 1.07 -7.43 -1.56
N ALA A 44 1.95 -6.43 -1.53
CA ALA A 44 2.13 -5.56 -0.36
C ALA A 44 1.43 -4.21 -0.60
N VAL A 45 0.51 -3.84 0.30
CA VAL A 45 -0.26 -2.57 0.24
C VAL A 45 0.27 -1.63 1.30
N LYS A 46 0.91 -0.55 0.90
CA LYS A 46 1.33 0.52 1.81
C LYS A 46 0.24 1.56 1.90
N LEU A 47 -0.54 1.50 2.97
CA LEU A 47 -1.55 2.50 3.31
C LEU A 47 -0.85 3.73 3.90
N LEU A 48 -1.00 4.86 3.22
CA LEU A 48 -0.36 6.11 3.59
C LEU A 48 -1.13 6.80 4.72
N GLY A 49 -0.40 7.44 5.64
CA GLY A 49 -0.98 8.18 6.76
C GLY A 49 -1.92 9.30 6.30
N ILE A 50 -2.99 9.51 7.07
CA ILE A 50 -4.04 10.50 6.78
C ILE A 50 -3.50 11.93 6.87
N ASP A 51 -2.50 12.15 7.72
CA ASP A 51 -1.95 13.46 8.07
C ASP A 51 -0.74 13.85 7.22
N ASP A 52 -0.44 13.14 6.13
CA ASP A 52 0.61 13.59 5.20
C ASP A 52 0.01 14.65 4.26
N PRO A 53 0.22 15.96 4.49
CA PRO A 53 -0.41 17.03 3.72
C PRO A 53 0.23 17.18 2.34
N VAL A 54 1.34 16.47 2.08
CA VAL A 54 2.22 16.66 0.92
C VAL A 54 1.85 15.77 -0.26
N LEU A 55 0.91 14.83 -0.08
CA LEU A 55 0.51 13.87 -1.12
C LEU A 55 -0.96 14.06 -1.51
N ASP A 56 -1.23 15.08 -2.33
CA ASP A 56 -2.45 15.14 -3.14
C ASP A 56 -2.42 14.07 -4.25
N ASP A 57 -3.48 13.99 -5.06
CA ASP A 57 -3.58 12.97 -6.12
C ASP A 57 -2.43 13.08 -7.12
N GLU A 58 -2.10 14.30 -7.54
CA GLU A 58 -1.01 14.55 -8.48
C GLU A 58 0.35 14.15 -7.87
N GLY A 59 0.60 14.49 -6.60
CA GLY A 59 1.80 14.08 -5.88
C GLY A 59 1.94 12.58 -5.78
N LEU A 60 0.84 11.88 -5.45
CA LEU A 60 0.83 10.42 -5.35
C LEU A 60 1.00 9.76 -6.71
N GLN A 61 0.33 10.27 -7.74
CA GLN A 61 0.46 9.81 -9.10
C GLN A 61 1.90 10.01 -9.61
N ASN A 62 2.52 11.16 -9.33
CA ASN A 62 3.92 11.42 -9.67
C ASN A 62 4.88 10.45 -8.98
N GLU A 63 4.68 10.17 -7.69
CA GLU A 63 5.48 9.19 -6.96
C GLU A 63 5.29 7.77 -7.50
N PHE A 64 4.04 7.38 -7.79
CA PHE A 64 3.73 6.12 -8.45
C PHE A 64 4.48 5.98 -9.77
N HIS A 65 4.42 6.98 -10.66
CA HIS A 65 5.12 6.92 -11.96
C HIS A 65 6.64 6.84 -11.81
N LYS A 66 7.23 7.53 -10.84
CA LYS A 66 8.66 7.42 -10.54
C LYS A 66 9.02 6.00 -10.10
N LEU A 67 8.32 5.46 -9.11
CA LEU A 67 8.55 4.12 -8.58
C LEU A 67 8.28 3.03 -9.63
N ARG A 68 7.23 3.21 -10.45
CA ARG A 68 6.86 2.27 -11.51
C ARG A 68 7.94 2.13 -12.58
N ARG A 69 8.66 3.23 -12.88
CA ARG A 69 9.77 3.24 -13.83
C ARG A 69 11.05 2.62 -13.27
N LEU A 70 11.21 2.60 -11.94
CA LEU A 70 12.34 1.99 -11.26
C LEU A 70 12.15 0.47 -11.14
N ARG A 71 12.44 -0.26 -12.22
CA ARG A 71 12.45 -1.73 -12.22
C ARG A 71 13.88 -2.26 -12.26
N HIS A 72 14.31 -2.86 -11.15
CA HIS A 72 15.62 -3.49 -11.03
C HIS A 72 15.51 -4.73 -10.13
N ARG A 73 16.34 -5.76 -10.35
CA ARG A 73 16.32 -7.03 -9.58
C ARG A 73 16.47 -6.88 -8.05
N ASN A 74 16.98 -5.74 -7.59
CA ASN A 74 17.22 -5.44 -6.17
C ASN A 74 16.26 -4.38 -5.62
N LEU A 75 15.25 -3.98 -6.39
CA LEU A 75 14.21 -3.03 -5.97
C LEU A 75 12.85 -3.73 -6.08
N VAL A 76 12.00 -3.52 -5.08
CA VAL A 76 10.63 -4.02 -5.11
C VAL A 76 9.84 -3.23 -6.15
N GLY A 77 9.14 -3.93 -7.05
CA GLY A 77 8.35 -3.28 -8.09
C GLY A 77 7.09 -2.64 -7.51
N CYS A 78 6.83 -1.40 -7.89
CA CYS A 78 5.52 -0.78 -7.66
C CYS A 78 4.57 -1.22 -8.79
N LEU A 79 3.38 -1.67 -8.39
CA LEU A 79 2.38 -2.29 -9.27
C LEU A 79 1.23 -1.35 -9.57
N ASN A 80 0.71 -0.69 -8.53
CA ASN A 80 -0.48 0.16 -8.59
C ASN A 80 -0.46 1.23 -7.50
N TYR A 81 -1.39 2.18 -7.60
CA TYR A 81 -1.72 3.11 -6.52
C TYR A 81 -3.23 3.23 -6.38
N CYS A 82 -3.68 3.72 -5.22
CA CYS A 82 -5.07 4.05 -4.94
C CYS A 82 -5.12 5.46 -4.35
N TYR A 83 -5.95 6.32 -4.94
CA TYR A 83 -6.33 7.61 -4.39
C TYR A 83 -7.86 7.70 -4.46
N GLU A 84 -8.53 7.62 -3.33
CA GLU A 84 -10.00 7.57 -3.31
C GLU A 84 -10.55 8.34 -2.12
N THR A 85 -11.50 9.26 -2.36
CA THR A 85 -12.18 9.99 -1.29
C THR A 85 -13.55 9.38 -1.07
N ARG A 86 -13.81 8.90 0.16
CA ARG A 86 -15.11 8.33 0.56
C ARG A 86 -15.72 9.09 1.71
N LEU A 87 -17.04 9.12 1.77
CA LEU A 87 -17.78 9.56 2.95
C LEU A 87 -17.66 8.48 4.03
N VAL A 88 -17.22 8.86 5.23
CA VAL A 88 -17.24 7.99 6.40
C VAL A 88 -18.55 8.27 7.14
N PRO A 89 -19.54 7.36 7.10
CA PRO A 89 -20.87 7.62 7.65
C PRO A 89 -20.82 7.97 9.14
N GLU A 90 -19.94 7.29 9.88
CA GLU A 90 -19.76 7.41 11.33
C GLU A 90 -19.27 8.80 11.77
N LYS A 91 -18.52 9.50 10.91
CA LYS A 91 -17.89 10.79 11.22
C LYS A 91 -18.50 11.96 10.46
N GLN A 92 -19.47 11.71 9.58
CA GLN A 92 -20.06 12.68 8.64
C GLN A 92 -18.99 13.52 7.91
N HIS A 93 -17.82 12.93 7.65
CA HIS A 93 -16.68 13.61 7.04
C HIS A 93 -16.13 12.77 5.88
N GLN A 94 -15.60 13.47 4.88
CA GLN A 94 -14.90 12.83 3.78
C GLN A 94 -13.50 12.43 4.23
N LYS A 95 -13.08 11.22 3.90
CA LYS A 95 -11.73 10.74 4.14
C LYS A 95 -11.11 10.31 2.83
N THR A 96 -9.91 10.81 2.57
CA THR A 96 -9.11 10.42 1.41
C THR A 96 -8.18 9.28 1.80
N PHE A 97 -8.33 8.16 1.11
CA PHE A 97 -7.52 6.96 1.23
C PHE A 97 -6.44 6.98 0.15
N ARG A 98 -5.21 6.69 0.57
CA ARG A 98 -4.01 6.77 -0.26
C ARG A 98 -3.20 5.51 -0.05
N ALA A 99 -2.88 4.78 -1.13
CA ALA A 99 -2.06 3.58 -1.02
C ALA A 99 -1.14 3.39 -2.23
N LEU A 100 0.00 2.74 -1.98
CA LEU A 100 0.90 2.22 -3.01
C LEU A 100 0.97 0.70 -2.90
N CYS A 101 0.85 0.02 -4.03
CA CYS A 101 0.85 -1.44 -4.13
C CYS A 101 2.18 -1.92 -4.72
N PHE A 102 2.75 -2.96 -4.13
CA PHE A 102 4.08 -3.48 -4.47
C PHE A 102 4.07 -5.00 -4.61
N ASP A 103 5.07 -5.53 -5.32
CA ASP A 103 5.41 -6.94 -5.27
C ASP A 103 5.63 -7.39 -3.81
N LEU A 104 5.06 -8.54 -3.44
CA LEU A 104 5.32 -9.12 -2.13
C LEU A 104 6.68 -9.80 -2.11
N VAL A 105 7.56 -9.38 -1.19
CA VAL A 105 8.86 -10.03 -0.97
C VAL A 105 8.67 -11.19 0.03
N PRO A 106 8.95 -12.44 -0.36
CA PRO A 106 8.60 -13.63 0.44
C PRO A 106 9.35 -13.70 1.77
N ASN A 107 10.57 -13.15 1.83
CA ASN A 107 11.42 -13.16 3.02
C ASN A 107 11.16 -11.98 3.97
N GLY A 108 10.22 -11.10 3.65
CA GLY A 108 9.93 -9.92 4.48
C GLY A 108 11.08 -8.90 4.50
N ASN A 109 11.11 -8.06 5.54
CA ASN A 109 12.06 -6.96 5.66
C ASN A 109 13.35 -7.35 6.40
N LEU A 110 14.41 -6.58 6.17
CA LEU A 110 15.71 -6.79 6.80
C LEU A 110 15.67 -6.63 8.33
N THR A 111 14.81 -5.74 8.85
CA THR A 111 14.66 -5.51 10.30
C THR A 111 14.39 -6.82 11.04
N ARG A 112 13.57 -7.70 10.47
CA ARG A 112 13.26 -9.02 11.04
C ARG A 112 14.49 -9.92 11.23
N TYR A 113 15.49 -9.78 10.37
CA TYR A 113 16.72 -10.57 10.44
C TYR A 113 17.76 -9.97 11.38
N ILE A 114 17.78 -8.64 11.51
CA ILE A 114 18.74 -7.95 12.38
C ILE A 114 18.24 -7.91 13.83
N SER A 115 16.93 -7.92 14.07
CA SER A 115 16.36 -7.92 15.43
C SER A 115 16.63 -9.22 16.21
N CYS A 116 17.02 -10.29 15.54
CA CYS A 116 17.36 -11.58 16.17
C CYS A 116 18.82 -11.69 16.65
N MET A 117 19.61 -10.61 16.56
CA MET A 117 21.02 -10.59 17.00
C MET A 117 21.25 -9.88 18.36
N ASN A 118 20.21 -9.70 19.17
CA ASN A 118 20.31 -9.17 20.54
C ASN A 118 19.65 -10.11 21.55
#